data_AF-B4JGL3-F1
#
_entry.id   AF-B4JGL3-F1
#
_cell.length_a   1.000
_cell.length_b   1.000
_cell.length_c   1.000
_cell.angle_alpha   90.00
_cell.angle_beta   90.00
_cell.angle_gamma   90.00
#
_symmetry.space_group_name_H-M   'P 1'
#
loop_
_entity.id
_entity.type
_entity.pdbx_description
1 polymer ?
#
loop_
_entity_poly.entity_id
_entity_poly.type
_entity_poly.pdbx_seq_one_letter_code
_entity_poly.pdbx_strand_id
1 'polypeptide(L)'
;MSVPNYATNYAENSGSCDFANNIELNLICKSVINSDLVLRWADERVIKGVPYSVWRSSDSNQNVILVSFYASKIVNSNVITVDPDRFQILGKNNNNNVKDFSKVHFTHSDMHCLNFSLRYFNELLHSCRNEPIDLDEVAMDHGILQYTEKKLPRLAASRSNSPIPILSLLVVIAVYLKSI
;
A
#
# COMPACT_ATOMS: atom_id res chain seq x y z
N MET A 1 -28.77 -20.94 -12.11
CA MET A 1 -27.88 -19.86 -12.59
C MET A 1 -26.82 -19.65 -11.53
N SER A 2 -25.65 -20.25 -11.74
CA SER A 2 -24.52 -20.25 -10.82
C SER A 2 -23.66 -19.00 -11.05
N VAL A 3 -23.48 -18.22 -9.99
CA VAL A 3 -22.55 -17.08 -9.95
C VAL A 3 -21.12 -17.63 -10.13
N PRO A 4 -20.30 -17.11 -11.05
CA PRO A 4 -18.92 -17.58 -11.18
C PRO A 4 -18.11 -17.08 -9.98
N ASN A 5 -17.54 -18.02 -9.22
CA ASN A 5 -16.54 -17.76 -8.19
C ASN A 5 -15.25 -17.26 -8.86
N TYR A 6 -15.04 -15.94 -8.87
CA TYR A 6 -13.78 -15.30 -9.29
C TYR A 6 -12.81 -15.06 -8.11
N ALA A 7 -12.86 -15.91 -7.08
CA ALA A 7 -11.98 -15.82 -5.93
C ALA A 7 -11.39 -17.20 -5.65
N THR A 8 -10.35 -17.57 -6.40
CA THR A 8 -9.27 -18.52 -6.04
C THR A 8 -8.53 -18.91 -7.33
N ASN A 9 -7.86 -17.97 -7.95
CA ASN A 9 -6.61 -18.28 -8.62
C ASN A 9 -5.67 -17.19 -8.13
N TYR A 10 -4.74 -17.58 -7.26
CA TYR A 10 -3.50 -16.84 -7.09
C TYR A 10 -3.04 -16.53 -8.51
N ALA A 11 -3.15 -15.27 -8.91
CA ALA A 11 -2.51 -14.82 -10.12
C ALA A 11 -1.07 -15.32 -10.02
N GLU A 12 -0.65 -16.14 -10.98
CA GLU A 12 0.73 -16.58 -11.07
C GLU A 12 1.55 -15.29 -11.11
N ASN A 13 2.10 -14.91 -9.96
CA ASN A 13 3.15 -13.93 -9.88
C ASN A 13 4.26 -14.60 -10.67
N SER A 14 4.38 -14.25 -11.95
CA SER A 14 5.51 -14.69 -12.78
C SER A 14 6.83 -14.36 -12.08
N GLY A 15 6.79 -13.45 -11.09
CA GLY A 15 7.91 -13.04 -10.27
C GLY A 15 8.87 -12.18 -11.07
N SER A 16 8.57 -11.90 -12.34
CA SER A 16 9.46 -11.13 -13.21
C SER A 16 8.89 -9.74 -13.43
N CYS A 17 9.76 -8.75 -13.24
CA CYS A 17 9.50 -7.35 -13.53
C CYS A 17 10.16 -6.91 -14.85
N ASP A 18 10.52 -7.86 -15.73
CA ASP A 18 11.29 -7.58 -16.96
C ASP A 18 10.58 -6.59 -17.88
N PHE A 19 9.24 -6.56 -17.85
CA PHE A 19 8.44 -5.59 -18.59
C PHE A 19 8.69 -4.14 -18.16
N ALA A 20 9.27 -3.91 -16.97
CA ALA A 20 9.60 -2.58 -16.44
C ALA A 20 11.08 -2.22 -16.62
N ASN A 21 11.87 -3.11 -17.22
CA ASN A 21 13.31 -2.92 -17.36
C ASN A 21 13.62 -1.69 -18.23
N ASN A 22 14.46 -0.78 -17.72
CA ASN A 22 14.83 0.48 -18.36
C ASN A 22 13.64 1.43 -18.66
N ILE A 23 12.49 1.22 -18.03
CA ILE A 23 11.35 2.14 -18.15
C ILE A 23 11.42 3.15 -17.00
N GLU A 24 11.36 4.44 -17.35
CA GLU A 24 11.15 5.52 -16.39
C GLU A 24 9.65 5.67 -16.10
N LEU A 25 9.28 5.61 -14.82
CA LEU A 25 7.92 5.84 -14.35
C LEU A 25 7.88 7.19 -13.62
N ASN A 26 6.95 8.04 -14.04
CA ASN A 26 6.75 9.36 -13.47
C ASN A 26 5.67 9.31 -12.40
N LEU A 27 5.91 10.01 -11.28
CA LEU A 27 4.93 10.17 -10.22
C LEU A 27 3.70 10.88 -10.78
N ILE A 28 2.55 10.24 -10.65
CA ILE A 28 1.27 10.76 -11.15
C ILE A 28 0.50 11.45 -10.03
N CYS A 29 0.30 10.76 -8.91
CA CYS A 29 -0.52 11.25 -7.81
C CYS A 29 -0.22 10.49 -6.51
N LYS A 30 -0.73 11.03 -5.40
CA LYS A 30 -0.70 10.44 -4.06
C LYS A 30 -2.09 10.52 -3.48
N SER A 31 -2.53 9.47 -2.78
CA SER A 31 -3.86 9.43 -2.18
C SER A 31 -3.90 8.48 -0.98
N VAL A 32 -5.08 8.26 -0.44
CA VAL A 32 -5.37 7.32 0.65
C VAL A 32 -6.45 6.34 0.24
N ILE A 33 -6.33 5.11 0.69
CA ILE A 33 -7.26 4.05 0.32
C ILE A 33 -8.64 4.32 0.94
N ASN A 34 -9.67 4.38 0.10
CA ASN A 34 -11.05 4.58 0.53
C ASN A 34 -11.74 3.24 0.85
N SER A 35 -12.95 3.32 1.41
CA SER A 35 -13.74 2.14 1.76
C SER A 35 -14.10 1.29 0.53
N ASP A 36 -14.38 1.93 -0.60
CA ASP A 36 -14.88 1.25 -1.80
C ASP A 36 -13.81 0.34 -2.42
N LEU A 37 -12.55 0.81 -2.45
CA LEU A 37 -11.40 0.02 -2.92
C LEU A 37 -11.19 -1.22 -2.04
N VAL A 38 -11.28 -1.08 -0.71
CA VAL A 38 -11.14 -2.20 0.23
C VAL A 38 -12.24 -3.23 0.01
N LEU A 39 -13.49 -2.79 -0.10
CA LEU A 39 -14.64 -3.67 -0.27
C LEU A 39 -14.60 -4.40 -1.61
N ARG A 40 -14.16 -3.75 -2.67
CA ARG A 40 -14.17 -4.31 -4.02
C ARG A 40 -13.04 -5.29 -4.27
N TRP A 41 -11.82 -4.94 -3.86
CA TRP A 41 -10.62 -5.73 -4.19
C TRP A 41 -10.21 -6.71 -3.10
N ALA A 42 -10.72 -6.53 -1.88
CA ALA A 42 -10.42 -7.39 -0.74
C ALA A 42 -8.90 -7.65 -0.56
N ASP A 43 -8.06 -6.67 -0.90
CA ASP A 43 -6.62 -6.74 -0.67
C ASP A 43 -6.34 -6.68 0.83
N GLU A 44 -6.17 -7.85 1.47
CA GLU A 44 -5.95 -7.97 2.92
C GLU A 44 -4.71 -7.21 3.42
N ARG A 45 -3.77 -6.89 2.52
CA ARG A 45 -2.57 -6.12 2.85
C ARG A 45 -2.87 -4.63 2.98
N VAL A 46 -4.05 -4.16 2.57
CA VAL A 46 -4.41 -2.74 2.49
C VAL A 46 -5.73 -2.49 3.21
N ILE A 47 -5.70 -1.59 4.18
CA ILE A 47 -6.91 -1.15 4.89
C ILE A 47 -7.26 0.29 4.51
N LYS A 48 -8.48 0.71 4.84
CA LYS A 48 -8.92 2.10 4.69
C LYS A 48 -7.93 3.06 5.37
N GLY A 49 -7.61 4.15 4.69
CA GLY A 49 -6.72 5.20 5.18
C GLY A 49 -5.23 4.93 4.94
N VAL A 50 -4.86 3.77 4.37
CA VAL A 50 -3.47 3.52 3.98
C VAL A 50 -3.08 4.50 2.87
N PRO A 51 -1.97 5.26 3.02
CA PRO A 51 -1.48 6.12 1.96
C PRO A 51 -0.92 5.26 0.83
N TYR A 52 -1.09 5.73 -0.40
CA TYR A 52 -0.48 5.14 -1.58
C TYR A 52 -0.06 6.22 -2.58
N SER A 53 0.80 5.82 -3.51
CA SER A 53 1.29 6.69 -4.58
C SER A 53 1.38 5.89 -5.88
N VAL A 54 1.13 6.57 -7.00
CA VAL A 54 1.05 5.95 -8.32
C VAL A 54 2.11 6.56 -9.23
N TRP A 55 2.91 5.70 -9.86
CA TRP A 55 3.83 6.07 -10.94
C TRP A 55 3.41 5.35 -12.21
N ARG A 56 3.58 6.02 -13.35
CA ARG A 56 3.23 5.46 -14.66
C ARG A 56 4.26 5.85 -15.70
N SER A 57 4.50 4.96 -16.67
CA SER A 57 5.31 5.29 -17.84
C SER A 57 4.66 6.42 -18.63
N SER A 58 5.50 7.26 -19.24
CA SER A 58 5.04 8.27 -20.21
C SER A 58 5.07 7.76 -21.65
N ASP A 59 5.69 6.61 -21.88
CA ASP A 59 5.74 5.97 -23.20
C ASP A 59 4.37 5.34 -23.53
N SER A 60 3.84 5.65 -24.71
CA SER A 60 2.59 5.11 -25.22
C SER A 60 2.67 3.63 -25.57
N ASN A 61 3.89 3.09 -25.79
CA ASN A 61 4.08 1.72 -26.27
C ASN A 61 4.08 0.68 -25.14
N GLN A 62 4.35 1.10 -23.90
CA GLN A 62 4.43 0.21 -22.74
C GLN A 62 3.74 0.89 -21.55
N ASN A 63 2.52 0.45 -21.24
CA ASN A 63 1.68 1.06 -20.22
C ASN A 63 1.97 0.48 -18.84
N VAL A 64 3.16 0.79 -18.32
CA VAL A 64 3.63 0.28 -17.03
C VAL A 64 3.15 1.17 -15.89
N ILE A 65 2.59 0.56 -14.86
CA ILE A 65 2.11 1.24 -13.65
C ILE A 65 2.72 0.62 -12.40
N LEU A 66 3.16 1.46 -11.47
CA LEU A 66 3.60 1.04 -10.15
C LEU A 66 2.75 1.75 -9.10
N VAL A 67 2.20 0.98 -8.18
CA VAL A 67 1.50 1.49 -7.00
C VAL A 67 2.26 1.09 -5.75
N SER A 68 2.66 2.08 -4.97
CA SER A 68 3.34 1.89 -3.69
C SER A 68 2.40 2.21 -2.55
N PHE A 69 2.21 1.28 -1.62
CA PHE A 69 1.41 1.45 -0.41
C PHE A 69 2.30 1.72 0.81
N TYR A 70 1.69 2.37 1.80
CA TYR A 70 2.29 2.79 3.06
C TYR A 70 3.33 3.91 2.93
N ALA A 71 4.03 4.24 4.02
CA ALA A 71 4.98 5.34 4.09
C ALA A 71 6.29 5.00 3.35
N SER A 72 6.18 4.88 2.02
CA SER A 72 7.27 4.51 1.14
C SER A 72 8.24 5.66 0.94
N LYS A 73 9.55 5.39 1.02
CA LYS A 73 10.58 6.42 0.72
C LYS A 73 10.60 6.83 -0.76
N ILE A 74 9.95 6.06 -1.63
CA ILE A 74 9.82 6.35 -3.07
C ILE A 74 9.13 7.70 -3.29
N VAL A 75 8.26 8.14 -2.36
CA VAL A 75 7.50 9.40 -2.47
C VAL A 75 8.38 10.66 -2.59
N ASN A 76 9.68 10.54 -2.28
CA ASN A 76 10.67 11.60 -2.42
C ASN A 76 11.29 11.66 -3.84
N SER A 77 10.91 10.75 -4.73
CA SER A 77 11.37 10.65 -6.11
C SER A 77 10.21 10.91 -7.08
N ASN A 78 10.41 11.85 -7.99
CA ASN A 78 9.42 12.17 -9.03
C ASN A 78 9.53 11.22 -10.21
N VAL A 79 10.71 10.63 -10.42
CA VAL A 79 10.98 9.64 -11.46
C VAL A 79 11.59 8.41 -10.80
N ILE A 80 11.12 7.24 -11.20
CA ILE A 80 11.65 5.96 -10.71
C ILE A 80 11.92 5.01 -11.88
N THR A 81 12.77 4.03 -11.65
CA THR A 81 12.88 2.85 -12.51
C THR A 81 12.97 1.60 -11.64
N VAL A 82 12.67 0.46 -12.23
CA VAL A 82 12.70 -0.85 -11.57
C VAL A 82 13.86 -1.66 -12.15
N ASP A 83 14.71 -2.14 -11.26
CA ASP A 83 15.73 -3.12 -11.55
C ASP A 83 15.12 -4.52 -11.31
N PRO A 84 14.78 -5.27 -12.38
CA PRO A 84 14.11 -6.56 -12.25
C PRO A 84 15.01 -7.62 -11.63
N ASP A 85 16.31 -7.62 -11.97
CA ASP A 85 17.28 -8.61 -11.50
C ASP A 85 17.45 -8.56 -9.98
N ARG A 86 17.33 -7.36 -9.40
CA ARG A 86 17.54 -7.13 -7.98
C ARG A 86 16.27 -6.82 -7.20
N PHE A 87 15.11 -6.79 -7.86
CA PHE A 87 13.84 -6.36 -7.29
C PHE A 87 13.96 -5.01 -6.57
N GLN A 88 14.69 -4.07 -7.19
CA GLN A 88 15.03 -2.79 -6.59
C GLN A 88 14.37 -1.63 -7.31
N ILE A 89 13.99 -0.62 -6.54
CA ILE A 89 13.48 0.64 -7.07
C ILE A 89 14.60 1.66 -6.96
N LEU A 90 14.92 2.28 -8.10
CA LEU A 90 15.85 3.38 -8.18
C LEU A 90 15.04 4.66 -8.37
N GLY A 91 15.39 5.70 -7.63
CA GLY A 91 14.68 6.96 -7.61
C GLY A 91 15.59 8.13 -8.00
N LYS A 92 15.01 9.09 -8.71
CA LYS A 92 15.59 10.38 -9.04
C LYS A 92 14.62 11.49 -8.66
N ASN A 93 15.15 12.58 -8.10
CA ASN A 93 14.37 13.77 -7.83
C ASN A 93 14.86 14.93 -8.70
N ASN A 94 14.03 15.33 -9.66
CA ASN A 94 14.36 16.39 -10.61
C ASN A 94 14.52 17.77 -9.95
N ASN A 95 14.08 17.97 -8.70
CA ASN A 95 14.14 19.27 -8.02
C ASN A 95 15.55 19.60 -7.47
N ASN A 96 16.43 18.60 -7.34
CA ASN A 96 17.69 18.75 -6.61
C ASN A 96 18.93 18.80 -7.53
N ASN A 97 18.77 18.98 -8.85
CA ASN A 97 19.85 18.89 -9.85
C ASN A 97 20.62 17.54 -9.85
N VAL A 98 20.11 16.54 -9.12
CA VAL A 98 20.65 15.17 -9.13
C VAL A 98 20.09 14.48 -10.37
N LYS A 99 20.95 14.31 -11.38
CA LYS A 99 20.58 13.64 -12.64
C LYS A 99 20.60 12.12 -12.55
N ASP A 100 21.27 11.58 -11.53
CA ASP A 100 21.52 10.15 -11.42
C ASP A 100 20.44 9.45 -10.59
N PHE A 101 20.12 8.22 -11.00
CA PHE A 101 19.27 7.33 -10.22
C PHE A 101 20.03 6.81 -9.00
N SER A 102 19.36 6.82 -7.85
CA SER A 102 19.90 6.29 -6.60
C SER A 102 18.98 5.22 -6.03
N LYS A 103 19.55 4.23 -5.34
CA LYS A 103 18.77 3.16 -4.73
C LYS A 103 17.85 3.71 -3.65
N VAL A 104 16.56 3.37 -3.73
CA VAL A 104 15.61 3.65 -2.64
C VAL A 104 15.77 2.57 -1.57
N HIS A 105 16.17 2.98 -0.36
CA HIS A 105 16.41 2.05 0.75
C HIS A 105 15.15 1.82 1.59
N PHE A 106 14.58 0.63 1.48
CA PHE A 106 13.50 0.15 2.34
C PHE A 106 14.04 -0.66 3.52
N THR A 107 13.40 -0.57 4.68
CA THR A 107 13.63 -1.51 5.79
C THR A 107 13.01 -2.86 5.45
N HIS A 108 11.74 -2.82 5.01
CA HIS A 108 10.97 -3.94 4.51
C HIS A 108 10.14 -3.49 3.31
N SER A 109 10.11 -4.31 2.26
CA SER A 109 9.36 -4.06 1.04
C SER A 109 9.02 -5.38 0.37
N ASP A 110 7.74 -5.60 0.09
CA ASP A 110 7.27 -6.67 -0.81
C ASP A 110 6.93 -6.04 -2.15
N MET A 111 7.43 -6.59 -3.25
CA MET A 111 7.11 -6.14 -4.61
C MET A 111 6.52 -7.31 -5.40
N HIS A 112 5.37 -7.08 -6.03
CA HIS A 112 4.66 -8.05 -6.87
C HIS A 112 4.56 -7.50 -8.27
N CYS A 113 5.09 -8.23 -9.24
CA CYS A 113 5.09 -7.83 -10.64
C CYS A 113 4.06 -8.66 -11.40
N LEU A 114 3.05 -7.98 -11.92
CA LEU A 114 1.85 -8.55 -12.51
C LEU A 114 1.86 -8.25 -14.01
N ASN A 115 2.26 -9.26 -14.79
CA ASN A 115 2.29 -9.20 -16.25
C ASN A 115 0.98 -9.73 -16.85
N PHE A 116 -0.15 -9.23 -16.37
CA PHE A 116 -1.49 -9.53 -16.87
C PHE A 116 -2.45 -8.37 -16.57
N SER A 117 -3.53 -8.30 -17.34
CA SER A 117 -4.56 -7.26 -17.19
C SER A 117 -5.26 -7.33 -15.83
N LEU A 118 -5.10 -6.28 -15.02
CA LEU A 118 -5.75 -6.15 -13.71
C LEU A 118 -6.35 -4.74 -13.53
N ARG A 119 -7.67 -4.68 -13.46
CA ARG A 119 -8.44 -3.43 -13.32
C ARG A 119 -8.17 -2.70 -11.99
N TYR A 120 -7.60 -3.37 -10.99
CA TYR A 120 -7.23 -2.78 -9.71
C TYR A 120 -6.34 -1.55 -9.89
N PHE A 121 -5.41 -1.59 -10.84
CA PHE A 121 -4.53 -0.47 -11.14
C PHE A 121 -5.26 0.75 -11.70
N ASN A 122 -6.21 0.55 -12.62
CA ASN A 122 -7.03 1.63 -13.16
C ASN A 122 -7.84 2.30 -12.04
N GLU A 123 -8.46 1.50 -11.17
CA GLU A 123 -9.27 2.04 -10.08
C GLU A 123 -8.44 2.77 -9.02
N LEU A 124 -7.25 2.26 -8.71
CA LEU A 124 -6.29 2.96 -7.86
C LEU A 124 -5.89 4.30 -8.50
N LEU A 125 -5.63 4.33 -9.81
CA LEU A 125 -5.28 5.56 -10.53
C LEU A 125 -6.43 6.58 -10.53
N HIS A 126 -7.64 6.15 -10.89
CA HIS A 126 -8.84 7.00 -10.90
C HIS A 126 -9.15 7.54 -9.50
N SER A 127 -9.16 6.67 -8.49
CA SER A 127 -9.36 7.09 -7.10
C SER A 127 -8.26 8.05 -6.63
N CYS A 128 -7.04 7.92 -7.14
CA CYS A 128 -5.92 8.79 -6.77
C CYS A 128 -6.01 10.18 -7.40
N ARG A 129 -6.60 10.27 -8.60
CA ARG A 129 -6.86 11.53 -9.31
C ARG A 129 -8.21 12.17 -9.00
N ASN A 130 -9.05 11.49 -8.22
CA ASN A 130 -10.47 11.84 -8.04
C ASN A 130 -11.23 11.90 -9.37
N GLU A 131 -10.90 10.98 -10.28
CA GLU A 131 -11.55 10.82 -11.58
C GLU A 131 -12.66 9.76 -11.48
N PRO A 132 -13.76 9.89 -12.24
CA PRO A 132 -14.77 8.84 -12.32
C PRO A 132 -14.18 7.60 -12.98
N ILE A 133 -14.57 6.43 -12.51
CA ILE A 133 -14.14 5.16 -13.10
C ILE A 133 -14.80 5.00 -14.47
N ASP A 134 -13.98 4.82 -15.50
CA ASP A 134 -14.44 4.37 -16.81
C ASP A 134 -14.54 2.85 -16.84
N LEU A 135 -15.76 2.33 -17.05
CA LEU A 135 -16.03 0.90 -17.07
C LEU A 135 -15.58 0.24 -18.38
N ASP A 136 -15.50 1.01 -19.46
CA ASP A 136 -15.07 0.52 -20.77
C ASP A 136 -13.55 0.64 -20.96
N GLU A 137 -12.85 1.26 -20.00
CA GLU A 137 -11.38 1.35 -20.02
C GLU A 137 -10.75 -0.05 -19.99
N VAL A 138 -9.77 -0.23 -20.88
CA VAL A 138 -8.94 -1.43 -20.91
C VAL A 138 -8.10 -1.50 -19.64
N ALA A 139 -8.13 -2.66 -18.99
CA ALA A 139 -7.36 -2.88 -17.77
C ALA A 139 -5.85 -2.83 -18.04
N MET A 140 -5.10 -2.19 -17.14
CA MET A 140 -3.64 -2.13 -17.19
C MET A 140 -3.06 -3.55 -17.11
N ASP A 141 -2.13 -3.87 -18.00
CA ASP A 141 -1.57 -5.21 -18.21
C ASP A 141 -0.14 -5.40 -17.68
N HIS A 142 0.55 -4.31 -17.33
CA HIS A 142 1.91 -4.33 -16.80
C HIS A 142 1.98 -3.54 -15.49
N GLY A 143 1.67 -4.21 -14.38
CA GLY A 143 1.48 -3.56 -13.09
C GLY A 143 2.42 -4.04 -12.00
N ILE A 144 2.84 -3.15 -11.13
CA ILE A 144 3.69 -3.44 -9.98
C ILE A 144 2.98 -2.98 -8.71
N LEU A 145 2.69 -3.91 -7.79
CA LEU A 145 2.20 -3.59 -6.45
C LEU A 145 3.37 -3.69 -5.48
N GLN A 146 3.66 -2.59 -4.80
CA GLN A 146 4.74 -2.52 -3.83
C GLN A 146 4.20 -2.14 -2.46
N TYR A 147 4.46 -2.97 -1.46
CA TYR A 147 4.01 -2.78 -0.09
C TYR A 147 5.22 -2.49 0.79
N THR A 148 5.30 -1.26 1.32
CA THR A 148 6.33 -0.92 2.31
C THR A 148 5.85 -1.16 3.74
N GLU A 149 6.79 -1.12 4.67
CA GLU A 149 6.54 -1.23 6.10
C GLU A 149 5.31 -0.40 6.54
N LYS A 150 4.32 -1.09 7.10
CA LYS A 150 3.22 -0.47 7.81
C LYS A 150 3.83 0.25 9.01
N LYS A 151 3.97 1.57 8.93
CA LYS A 151 4.09 2.38 10.15
C LYS A 151 2.79 2.16 10.91
N LEU A 152 2.77 1.16 11.79
CA LEU A 152 1.78 1.11 12.85
C LEU A 152 1.85 2.49 13.50
N PRO A 153 0.74 3.24 13.57
CA PRO A 153 0.70 4.39 14.45
C PRO A 153 1.27 3.88 15.75
N ARG A 154 2.34 4.49 16.26
CA ARG A 154 2.71 4.28 17.66
C ARG A 154 1.42 4.58 18.39
N LEU A 155 0.72 3.54 18.87
CA LEU A 155 -0.31 3.72 19.86
C LEU A 155 0.46 4.46 20.93
N ALA A 156 0.23 5.78 21.02
CA ALA A 156 0.66 6.51 22.19
C ALA A 156 0.04 5.67 23.30
N ALA A 157 0.88 4.94 24.02
CA ALA A 157 0.46 4.27 25.22
C ALA A 157 0.01 5.43 26.09
N SER A 158 -1.28 5.74 26.03
CA SER A 158 -1.95 6.50 27.03
C SER A 158 -1.83 5.58 28.24
N ARG A 159 -0.72 5.75 28.98
CA ARG A 159 -0.68 5.44 30.39
C ARG A 159 -1.77 6.32 30.97
N SER A 160 -2.99 5.80 30.93
CA SER A 160 -4.03 6.21 31.83
C SER A 160 -3.49 5.87 33.21
N ASN A 161 -2.80 6.84 33.82
CA ASN A 161 -2.62 6.90 35.26
C ASN A 161 -4.01 7.14 35.86
N SER A 162 -4.89 6.14 35.74
CA SER A 162 -6.05 6.05 36.58
C SER A 162 -5.54 5.55 37.93
N PRO A 163 -5.56 6.37 38.99
CA PRO A 163 -5.29 5.84 40.32
C PRO A 163 -6.31 4.74 40.57
N ILE A 164 -5.83 3.51 40.79
CA ILE A 164 -6.65 2.40 41.27
C ILE A 164 -7.30 2.89 42.57
N PRO A 165 -8.64 3.04 42.66
CA PRO A 165 -9.25 3.31 43.94
C PRO A 165 -9.12 2.03 44.77
N ILE A 166 -8.15 2.01 45.69
CA ILE A 166 -8.05 1.03 46.77
C ILE A 166 -9.21 1.33 47.72
N LEU A 167 -10.43 0.91 47.39
CA LEU A 167 -11.56 1.05 48.31
C LEU A 167 -12.66 0.01 48.08
N SER A 168 -12.28 -1.27 48.06
CA SER A 168 -13.27 -2.36 48.06
C SER A 168 -12.77 -3.67 48.67
N LEU A 169 -11.75 -3.63 49.55
CA LEU A 169 -11.34 -4.80 50.34
C LEU A 169 -11.56 -4.70 51.86
N LEU A 170 -12.12 -3.59 52.37
CA LEU A 170 -12.35 -3.43 53.82
C LEU A 170 -13.78 -3.76 54.28
N VAL A 171 -14.73 -4.00 53.37
CA VAL A 171 -16.12 -4.30 53.77
C VAL A 171 -16.32 -5.78 54.14
N VAL A 172 -15.47 -6.70 53.65
CA VAL A 172 -15.63 -8.14 53.96
C VAL A 172 -15.13 -8.50 55.37
N ILE A 173 -14.16 -7.77 55.92
CA ILE A 173 -13.61 -8.06 57.26
C ILE A 173 -14.55 -7.58 58.38
N ALA A 174 -15.31 -6.49 58.16
CA ALA A 174 -16.24 -5.96 59.17
C ALA A 174 -17.46 -6.85 59.42
N VAL A 175 -17.84 -7.71 58.47
CA VAL A 175 -18.97 -8.65 58.63
C VAL A 175 -18.53 -9.91 59.39
N TYR A 176 -17.28 -10.34 59.25
CA TYR A 176 -16.79 -11.55 59.93
C TYR A 176 -16.47 -11.35 61.42
N LEU A 177 -16.15 -10.14 61.86
CA LEU A 177 -15.84 -9.85 63.27
C LEU A 177 -17.07 -9.61 64.16
N LYS A 178 -18.30 -9.66 63.62
CA LYS A 178 -19.54 -9.51 64.41
C LYS A 178 -20.22 -10.85 64.73
N SER A 179 -19.62 -11.98 64.33
CA SER A 179 -20.21 -13.33 64.50
C SER A 179 -19.30 -14.32 65.24
N ILE A 180 -18.40 -13.83 66.09
CA ILE A 180 -17.67 -14.65 67.10
C ILE A 180 -17.89 -14.01 68.46
#